data_AF-A0A3L7PIK6-F1
#
_entry.id   AF-A0A3L7PIK6-F1
#
_cell.length_a   1.000
_cell.length_b   1.000
_cell.length_c   1.000
_cell.angle_alpha   90.00
_cell.angle_beta   90.00
_cell.angle_gamma   90.00
#
_symmetry.space_group_name_H-M   'P 1'
#
loop_
_entity.id
_entity.type
_entity.pdbx_description
1 polymer ?
#
loop_
_entity_poly.entity_id
_entity_poly.type
_entity_poly.pdbx_seq_one_letter_code
_entity_poly.pdbx_strand_id
1 'polypeptide(L)'
;MSWFETLTGVRESSPPVVRECFTLHSNTLTSKINGKTFHCGRLETPTLAELRHQANIDKSVGQRIKLREVIGDIQVLHADIENSNSLFQVASQFNLLEMVSPQVTPENGVGIYENDFTQGPACAIACGAGTIYRNYF
;
A
#
# COMPACT_ATOMS: atom_id res chain seq x y z
N MET A 1 -13.87 -10.89 -10.51
CA MET A 1 -12.93 -11.13 -9.39
C MET A 1 -12.31 -9.79 -9.08
N SER A 2 -12.22 -9.44 -7.80
CA SER A 2 -11.59 -8.16 -7.43
C SER A 2 -10.08 -8.20 -7.66
N TRP A 3 -9.41 -7.05 -7.59
CA TRP A 3 -7.93 -7.02 -7.59
C TRP A 3 -7.34 -7.91 -6.48
N PHE A 4 -7.97 -7.90 -5.30
CA PHE A 4 -7.56 -8.67 -4.13
C PHE A 4 -7.66 -10.18 -4.38
N GLU A 5 -8.79 -10.63 -4.91
CA GLU A 5 -9.02 -12.04 -5.26
C GLU A 5 -8.10 -12.48 -6.40
N THR A 6 -7.85 -11.62 -7.39
CA THR A 6 -6.93 -11.90 -8.49
C THR A 6 -5.49 -12.08 -7.99
N LEU A 7 -5.06 -11.23 -7.05
CA LEU A 7 -3.72 -11.29 -6.47
C LEU A 7 -3.55 -12.54 -5.59
N THR A 8 -4.51 -12.80 -4.71
CA THR A 8 -4.34 -13.73 -3.58
C THR A 8 -5.13 -15.03 -3.70
N GLY A 9 -6.08 -15.13 -4.63
CA GLY A 9 -7.06 -16.22 -4.72
C GLY A 9 -8.12 -16.20 -3.61
N VAL A 10 -8.02 -15.28 -2.65
CA VAL A 10 -8.95 -15.19 -1.52
C VAL A 10 -10.16 -14.36 -1.94
N ARG A 11 -11.36 -14.92 -1.81
CA ARG A 11 -12.58 -14.13 -1.90
C ARG A 11 -12.74 -13.33 -0.61
N GLU A 12 -12.69 -12.00 -0.74
CA GLU A 12 -12.74 -11.10 0.41
C GLU A 12 -14.06 -11.25 1.18
N SER A 13 -13.97 -11.31 2.51
CA SER A 13 -15.10 -11.52 3.42
C SER A 13 -14.75 -10.90 4.79
N SER A 14 -15.19 -11.50 5.90
CA SER A 14 -14.92 -10.92 7.22
C SER A 14 -13.43 -10.96 7.57
N PRO A 15 -12.90 -9.95 8.30
CA PRO A 15 -11.47 -9.89 8.63
C PRO A 15 -10.89 -11.15 9.30
N PRO A 16 -11.57 -11.84 10.24
CA PRO A 16 -11.04 -13.07 10.82
C PRO A 16 -10.83 -14.18 9.78
N VAL A 17 -11.80 -14.38 8.88
CA VAL A 17 -11.72 -15.39 7.81
C VAL A 17 -10.61 -15.03 6.81
N VAL A 18 -10.50 -13.75 6.45
CA VAL A 18 -9.44 -13.29 5.55
C VAL A 18 -8.06 -13.50 6.18
N ARG A 19 -7.87 -13.14 7.46
CA ARG A 19 -6.60 -13.36 8.19
C ARG A 19 -6.18 -14.83 8.19
N GLU A 20 -7.12 -15.75 8.39
CA GLU A 20 -6.85 -17.19 8.38
C GLU A 20 -6.33 -17.69 7.02
N CYS A 21 -6.66 -17.00 5.92
CA CYS A 21 -6.18 -17.32 4.58
C CYS A 21 -4.72 -16.94 4.32
N PHE A 22 -4.07 -16.20 5.23
CA PHE A 22 -2.68 -15.75 5.06
C PHE A 22 -1.76 -16.25 6.18
N THR A 23 -0.47 -16.29 5.87
CA THR A 23 0.60 -16.33 6.88
C THR A 23 1.52 -15.13 6.68
N LEU A 24 1.91 -14.51 7.79
CA LEU A 24 2.89 -13.44 7.80
C LEU A 24 4.17 -13.93 8.47
N HIS A 25 5.29 -13.91 7.74
CA HIS A 25 6.61 -14.19 8.27
C HIS A 25 7.54 -13.02 7.95
N SER A 26 7.98 -12.30 8.99
CA SER A 26 8.73 -11.03 8.84
C SER A 26 7.96 -10.06 7.93
N ASN A 27 8.52 -9.68 6.78
CA ASN A 27 7.91 -8.75 5.83
C ASN A 27 7.27 -9.47 4.63
N THR A 28 6.97 -10.75 4.79
CA THR A 28 6.54 -11.63 3.70
C THR A 28 5.17 -12.20 4.00
N LEU A 29 4.19 -11.83 3.18
CA LEU A 29 2.81 -12.30 3.22
C LEU A 29 2.63 -13.44 2.23
N THR A 30 2.12 -14.59 2.68
CA THR A 30 1.83 -15.74 1.80
C THR A 30 0.34 -16.07 1.86
N SER A 31 -0.30 -16.20 0.69
CA SER A 31 -1.67 -16.70 0.58
C SER A 31 -1.66 -18.22 0.67
N LYS A 32 -2.46 -18.78 1.59
CA LYS A 32 -2.67 -20.23 1.70
C LYS A 32 -3.57 -20.77 0.59
N ILE A 33 -4.32 -19.91 -0.10
CA ILE A 33 -5.30 -20.32 -1.11
C ILE A 33 -4.64 -20.59 -2.46
N ASN A 34 -3.74 -19.71 -2.90
CA ASN A 34 -3.06 -19.86 -4.19
C ASN A 34 -1.54 -20.08 -4.06
N GLY A 35 -0.99 -20.13 -2.84
CA GLY A 35 0.43 -20.36 -2.57
C GLY A 35 1.35 -19.21 -2.96
N LYS A 36 0.84 -18.08 -3.46
CA LYS A 36 1.66 -16.93 -3.85
C LYS A 36 2.18 -16.19 -2.61
N THR A 37 3.38 -15.66 -2.75
CA THR A 37 4.11 -14.95 -1.71
C THR A 37 4.48 -13.55 -2.18
N PHE A 38 4.37 -12.58 -1.28
CA PHE A 38 4.57 -11.17 -1.57
C PHE A 38 5.33 -10.48 -0.44
N HIS A 39 6.22 -9.56 -0.79
CA HIS A 39 6.87 -8.70 0.20
C HIS A 39 5.92 -7.54 0.55
N CYS A 40 5.43 -7.50 1.79
CA CYS A 40 4.53 -6.46 2.29
C CYS A 40 5.24 -5.30 3.01
N GLY A 41 6.54 -5.43 3.26
CA GLY A 41 7.32 -4.40 3.94
C GLY A 41 7.08 -4.36 5.44
N ARG A 42 7.36 -3.20 6.04
CA ARG A 42 7.20 -2.94 7.47
C ARG A 42 6.26 -1.77 7.67
N LEU A 43 5.40 -1.86 8.67
CA LEU A 43 4.55 -0.78 9.12
C LEU A 43 5.07 -0.30 10.48
N GLU A 44 5.27 1.00 10.60
CA GLU A 44 5.61 1.67 11.85
C GLU A 44 4.73 2.92 11.97
N THR A 45 4.35 3.27 13.19
CA THR A 45 3.61 4.50 13.50
C THR A 45 4.43 5.36 14.47
N PRO A 46 5.62 5.84 14.04
CA PRO A 46 6.47 6.63 14.92
C PRO A 46 5.83 8.00 15.18
N THR A 47 6.06 8.52 16.37
CA THR A 47 5.78 9.91 16.70
C THR A 47 6.68 10.85 15.87
N LEU A 48 6.25 12.10 15.73
CA LEU A 48 7.07 13.12 15.06
C LEU A 48 8.44 13.31 15.73
N ALA A 49 8.52 13.12 17.05
CA ALA A 49 9.77 13.20 17.79
C ALA A 49 10.73 12.07 17.41
N GLU A 50 10.23 10.83 17.36
CA GLU A 50 11.01 9.67 16.92
C GLU A 50 11.46 9.81 15.47
N LEU A 51 10.58 10.25 14.56
CA LEU A 51 10.95 10.50 13.16
C LEU A 51 12.07 11.55 13.04
N ARG A 52 11.99 12.65 13.78
CA ARG A 52 13.04 13.69 13.78
C ARG A 52 14.38 13.16 14.27
N HIS A 53 14.36 12.27 15.25
CA HIS A 53 15.57 11.61 15.75
C HIS A 53 16.13 10.61 14.73
N GLN A 54 15.27 9.81 14.08
CA GLN A 54 15.66 8.80 13.09
C GLN A 54 16.18 9.42 11.78
N ALA A 55 15.57 10.51 11.33
CA ALA A 55 15.78 11.02 9.98
C ALA A 55 17.23 11.51 9.72
N ASN A 56 18.05 11.70 10.77
CA ASN A 56 19.46 12.11 10.71
C ASN A 56 19.80 12.97 9.48
N ILE A 57 18.97 14.00 9.26
CA ILE A 57 18.99 14.75 7.99
C ILE A 57 20.21 15.66 8.02
N ASP A 58 21.20 15.35 7.20
CA ASP A 58 22.32 16.25 6.98
C ASP A 58 21.85 17.47 6.18
N LYS A 59 21.61 18.56 6.90
CA LYS A 59 21.17 19.84 6.33
C LYS A 59 22.25 20.52 5.47
N SER A 60 23.49 20.03 5.50
CA SER A 60 24.60 20.58 4.70
C SER A 60 24.64 20.01 3.28
N VAL A 61 23.96 18.89 3.03
CA VAL A 61 23.87 18.25 1.71
C VAL A 61 22.72 18.86 0.92
N GLY A 62 22.93 20.07 0.41
CA GLY A 62 22.05 20.71 -0.54
C GLY A 62 22.21 20.09 -1.93
N GLN A 63 21.63 18.93 -2.18
CA GLN A 63 21.54 18.43 -3.57
C GLN A 63 20.59 19.34 -4.35
N ARG A 64 20.99 19.74 -5.56
CA ARG A 64 20.10 20.44 -6.48
C ARG A 64 18.98 19.49 -6.90
N ILE A 65 17.80 19.67 -6.31
CA ILE A 65 16.60 18.93 -6.71
C ILE A 65 16.08 19.54 -8.02
N LYS A 66 15.73 18.68 -8.98
CA LYS A 66 14.96 19.08 -10.15
C LYS A 66 13.50 18.76 -9.88
N LEU A 67 12.63 19.75 -10.05
CA LEU A 67 11.19 19.58 -9.96
C LEU A 67 10.57 19.80 -11.33
N ARG A 68 9.66 18.93 -11.73
CA ARG A 68 8.83 19.07 -12.92
C ARG A 68 7.45 18.50 -12.66
N GLU A 69 6.46 19.02 -13.36
CA GLU A 69 5.15 18.40 -13.42
C GLU A 69 5.21 17.14 -14.29
N VAL A 70 4.45 16.11 -13.90
CA VAL A 70 4.21 14.91 -14.69
C VAL A 70 2.71 14.69 -14.71
N ILE A 71 2.11 14.77 -15.90
CA ILE A 71 0.70 14.43 -16.11
C ILE A 71 0.68 13.03 -16.72
N GLY A 72 0.00 12.09 -16.05
CA GLY A 72 -0.11 10.72 -16.52
C GLY A 72 -0.96 9.85 -15.61
N ASP A 73 -1.28 8.66 -16.10
CA ASP A 73 -1.94 7.62 -15.32
C ASP A 73 -0.93 6.99 -14.36
N ILE A 74 -1.26 7.01 -13.06
CA ILE A 74 -0.35 6.52 -12.02
C ILE A 74 -0.10 5.01 -12.11
N GLN A 75 -1.06 4.24 -12.63
CA GLN A 75 -0.89 2.80 -12.84
C GLN A 75 0.13 2.54 -13.95
N VAL A 76 0.11 3.36 -15.00
CA VAL A 76 1.13 3.32 -16.07
C VAL A 76 2.49 3.71 -15.52
N LEU A 77 2.57 4.75 -14.69
CA LEU A 77 3.83 5.17 -14.06
C LEU A 77 4.43 4.09 -13.13
N HIS A 78 3.59 3.35 -12.40
CA HIS A 78 4.03 2.21 -11.58
C HIS A 78 4.55 1.03 -12.42
N ALA A 79 4.00 0.82 -13.61
CA ALA A 79 4.42 -0.24 -14.52
C ALA A 79 5.65 0.13 -15.37
N ASP A 80 6.03 1.41 -15.39
CA ASP A 80 7.18 1.91 -16.17
C ASP A 80 8.50 1.52 -15.50
N ILE A 81 9.33 0.78 -16.23
CA ILE A 81 10.64 0.32 -15.76
C ILE A 81 11.58 1.50 -15.44
N GLU A 82 11.40 2.65 -16.09
CA GLU A 82 12.21 3.85 -15.83
C GLU A 82 11.96 4.42 -14.42
N ASN A 83 10.83 4.06 -13.78
CA ASN A 83 10.52 4.41 -12.40
C ASN A 83 10.93 3.32 -11.38
N SER A 84 11.74 2.34 -11.78
CA SER A 84 12.24 1.31 -10.87
C SER A 84 13.00 1.93 -9.69
N ASN A 85 12.68 1.50 -8.47
CA ASN A 85 13.22 2.04 -7.22
C ASN A 85 12.85 3.51 -6.91
N SER A 86 11.95 4.12 -7.68
CA SER A 86 11.39 5.42 -7.36
C SER A 86 10.45 5.33 -6.14
N LEU A 87 10.40 6.42 -5.36
CA LEU A 87 9.41 6.58 -4.30
C LEU A 87 8.18 7.29 -4.87
N PHE A 88 7.04 6.62 -4.82
CA PHE A 88 5.74 7.21 -5.11
C PHE A 88 5.10 7.68 -3.81
N GLN A 89 4.87 8.99 -3.69
CA GLN A 89 4.13 9.58 -2.58
C GLN A 89 2.78 10.07 -3.09
N VAL A 90 1.71 9.66 -2.43
CA VAL A 90 0.34 10.04 -2.77
C VAL A 90 -0.35 10.66 -1.56
N ALA A 91 -1.38 11.46 -1.84
CA ALA A 91 -2.24 11.97 -0.79
C ALA A 91 -2.87 10.79 -0.03
N SER A 92 -2.92 10.91 1.29
CA SER A 92 -3.51 9.91 2.18
C SER A 92 -4.41 10.59 3.20
N GLN A 93 -5.45 9.87 3.63
CA GLN A 93 -6.35 10.30 4.71
C GLN A 93 -5.71 10.21 6.12
N PHE A 94 -4.41 9.92 6.25
CA PHE A 94 -3.69 9.73 7.52
C PHE A 94 -4.29 8.65 8.44
N ASN A 95 -5.07 7.71 7.90
CA ASN A 95 -5.74 6.64 8.63
C ASN A 95 -5.21 5.24 8.23
N LEU A 96 -3.98 5.17 7.71
CA LEU A 96 -3.29 3.98 7.18
C LEU A 96 -3.91 3.33 5.92
N LEU A 97 -5.15 3.69 5.59
CA LEU A 97 -5.94 3.09 4.52
C LEU A 97 -6.52 4.21 3.62
N GLU A 98 -7.23 3.88 2.55
CA GLU A 98 -7.81 4.84 1.62
C GLU A 98 -9.26 4.43 1.38
N MET A 99 -10.13 4.68 2.36
CA MET A 99 -11.53 4.26 2.29
C MET A 99 -12.28 5.15 1.30
N VAL A 100 -13.00 4.50 0.39
CA VAL A 100 -13.71 5.14 -0.74
C VAL A 100 -14.87 6.05 -0.32
N SER A 101 -15.33 5.94 0.94
CA SER A 101 -16.35 6.82 1.52
C SER A 101 -16.27 6.83 3.06
N PRO A 102 -16.79 7.86 3.74
CA PRO A 102 -16.87 7.91 5.20
C PRO A 102 -17.75 6.82 5.84
N GLN A 103 -18.60 6.13 5.07
CA GLN A 103 -19.47 5.05 5.54
C GLN A 103 -18.79 3.68 5.40
N VAL A 104 -17.65 3.62 4.72
CA VAL A 104 -16.90 2.40 4.47
C VAL A 104 -15.83 2.26 5.54
N THR A 105 -15.78 1.10 6.16
CA THR A 105 -14.86 0.79 7.26
C THR A 105 -13.82 -0.25 6.82
N PRO A 106 -12.70 -0.39 7.53
CA PRO A 106 -11.70 -1.43 7.27
C PRO A 106 -12.26 -2.86 7.17
N GLU A 107 -13.37 -3.14 7.88
CA GLU A 107 -14.08 -4.41 7.85
C GLU A 107 -14.77 -4.71 6.51
N ASN A 108 -15.01 -3.68 5.68
CA ASN A 108 -15.49 -3.85 4.31
C ASN A 108 -14.39 -4.35 3.35
N GLY A 109 -13.14 -4.42 3.82
CA GLY A 109 -12.01 -4.93 3.07
C GLY A 109 -11.30 -3.86 2.24
N VAL A 110 -10.30 -4.30 1.49
CA VAL A 110 -9.47 -3.46 0.61
C VAL A 110 -9.71 -3.77 -0.88
N GLY A 111 -10.42 -4.85 -1.21
CA GLY A 111 -10.87 -5.17 -2.56
C GLY A 111 -11.68 -4.04 -3.19
N ILE A 112 -12.45 -3.32 -2.37
CA ILE A 112 -13.26 -2.16 -2.75
C ILE A 112 -12.49 -1.02 -3.42
N TYR A 113 -11.16 -0.94 -3.25
CA TYR A 113 -10.31 0.10 -3.84
C TYR A 113 -10.39 0.11 -5.37
N GLU A 114 -10.75 -1.00 -6.01
CA GLU A 114 -10.93 -1.05 -7.48
C GLU A 114 -12.09 -0.17 -7.99
N ASN A 115 -12.98 0.25 -7.09
CA ASN A 115 -14.13 1.08 -7.44
C ASN A 115 -13.83 2.58 -7.26
N ASP A 116 -12.65 2.93 -6.76
CA ASP A 116 -12.20 4.32 -6.62
C ASP A 116 -11.03 4.58 -7.57
N PHE A 117 -11.30 5.41 -8.57
CA PHE A 117 -10.37 5.72 -9.66
C PHE A 117 -9.44 6.90 -9.35
N THR A 118 -9.34 7.30 -8.08
CA THR A 118 -8.36 8.30 -7.65
C THR A 118 -6.96 7.70 -7.49
N GLN A 119 -5.96 8.57 -7.35
CA GLN A 119 -4.55 8.16 -7.30
C GLN A 119 -4.20 7.28 -6.10
N GLY A 120 -4.81 7.54 -4.92
CA GLY A 120 -4.51 6.83 -3.68
C GLY A 120 -4.79 5.33 -3.76
N PRO A 121 -6.03 4.92 -4.07
CA PRO A 121 -6.40 3.52 -4.28
C PRO A 121 -5.57 2.82 -5.35
N ALA A 122 -5.30 3.49 -6.48
CA ALA A 122 -4.45 2.94 -7.54
C ALA A 122 -3.03 2.59 -7.04
N CYS A 123 -2.40 3.50 -6.29
CA CYS A 123 -1.09 3.24 -5.67
C CYS A 123 -1.16 2.16 -4.58
N ALA A 124 -2.24 2.12 -3.81
CA ALA A 124 -2.44 1.10 -2.79
C ALA A 124 -2.61 -0.30 -3.40
N ILE A 125 -3.28 -0.42 -4.55
CA ILE A 125 -3.40 -1.68 -5.31
C ILE A 125 -2.04 -2.07 -5.90
N ALA A 126 -1.28 -1.12 -6.47
CA ALA A 126 0.07 -1.37 -6.97
C ALA A 126 1.00 -1.94 -5.87
N CYS A 127 0.80 -1.50 -4.63
CA CYS A 127 1.46 -2.02 -3.42
C CYS A 127 0.58 -3.02 -2.64
N GLY A 128 -0.18 -3.85 -3.35
CA GLY A 128 -1.28 -4.65 -2.81
C GLY A 128 -0.95 -5.46 -1.54
N ALA A 129 0.22 -6.10 -1.46
CA ALA A 129 0.62 -6.85 -0.28
C ALA A 129 0.77 -5.98 0.98
N GLY A 130 1.33 -4.77 0.82
CA GLY A 130 1.41 -3.79 1.91
C GLY A 130 0.04 -3.28 2.32
N THR A 131 -0.88 -3.09 1.37
CA THR A 131 -2.26 -2.70 1.64
C THR A 131 -3.03 -3.78 2.41
N ILE A 132 -2.87 -5.05 2.03
CA ILE A 132 -3.46 -6.19 2.74
C ILE A 132 -2.88 -6.29 4.15
N TYR A 133 -1.56 -6.17 4.29
CA TYR A 133 -0.89 -6.18 5.58
C TYR A 133 -1.46 -5.11 6.53
N ARG A 134 -1.55 -3.85 6.08
CA ARG A 134 -2.11 -2.74 6.88
C ARG A 134 -3.55 -2.96 7.37
N ASN A 135 -4.37 -3.69 6.61
CA ASN A 135 -5.78 -3.89 6.96
C ASN A 135 -6.00 -5.10 7.87
N TYR A 136 -5.21 -6.17 7.66
CA TYR A 136 -5.47 -7.47 8.27
C TYR A 136 -4.45 -7.88 9.34
N PHE A 137 -3.37 -7.15 9.56
CA PHE A 137 -2.34 -7.48 10.57
C PHE A 137 -1.93 -6.24 11.35
#